data_AF-A0A091P014-F1
#
_entry.id   AF-A0A091P014-F1
#
_cell.length_a   1.000
_cell.length_b   1.000
_cell.length_c   1.000
_cell.angle_alpha   90.00
_cell.angle_beta   90.00
_cell.angle_gamma   90.00
#
_symmetry.space_group_name_H-M   'P 1'
#
loop_
_entity.id
_entity.type
_entity.pdbx_description
1 polymer ?
#
loop_
_entity_poly.entity_id
_entity_poly.type
_entity_poly.pdbx_seq_one_letter_code
_entity_poly.pdbx_strand_id
1 'polypeptide(L)'
;GIFKRNNSRLMDEILKQQQELLGLDCSKYTVEFANQDKADQVLNCQSALKVLSPEDGKADIVKAAQNFCQLVAQQQRTYTDLDVNVLDNLLSSTNGFPDPDLVLKFGPVDSTLGFLPWHIRLTEIISLPSHLNISYEDFFSALHHYAACEQRWGK
;
A
#
# COMPACT_ATOMS: atom_id res chain seq x y z
N GLY A 1 -11.58 -2.08 7.78
CA GLY A 1 -11.49 -2.89 6.55
C GLY A 1 -12.83 -3.08 5.85
N ILE A 2 -13.53 -2.01 5.47
CA ILE A 2 -14.74 -2.14 4.63
C ILE A 2 -14.35 -2.59 3.21
N PHE A 3 -13.34 -1.95 2.61
CA PHE A 3 -12.83 -2.31 1.29
C PHE A 3 -12.38 -3.77 1.21
N LYS A 4 -11.60 -4.25 2.19
CA LYS A 4 -11.15 -5.66 2.21
C LYS A 4 -12.32 -6.66 2.27
N ARG A 5 -13.40 -6.34 2.99
CA ARG A 5 -14.64 -7.16 3.01
C ARG A 5 -15.47 -7.09 1.73
N ASN A 6 -15.29 -6.04 0.94
CA ASN A 6 -16.03 -5.79 -0.31
C ASN A 6 -15.08 -5.77 -1.51
N ASN A 7 -14.00 -6.56 -1.46
CA ASN A 7 -12.91 -6.50 -2.42
C ASN A 7 -13.37 -6.76 -3.85
N SER A 8 -14.25 -7.76 -4.06
CA SER A 8 -14.82 -8.07 -5.37
C SER A 8 -15.55 -6.87 -5.98
N ARG A 9 -16.47 -6.27 -5.22
CA ARG A 9 -17.23 -5.10 -5.67
C ARG A 9 -16.34 -3.91 -6.01
N LEU A 10 -15.25 -3.72 -5.26
CA LEU A 10 -14.27 -2.68 -5.57
C LEU A 10 -13.55 -2.98 -6.89
N MET A 11 -13.09 -4.22 -7.09
CA MET A 11 -12.41 -4.60 -8.34
C MET A 11 -13.34 -4.49 -9.55
N ASP A 12 -14.59 -4.92 -9.41
CA ASP A 12 -15.59 -4.85 -10.49
C ASP A 12 -15.81 -3.39 -10.94
N GLU A 13 -15.90 -2.45 -10.00
CA GLU A 13 -16.06 -1.03 -10.34
C GLU A 13 -14.78 -0.44 -10.95
N ILE A 14 -13.59 -0.81 -10.47
CA ILE A 14 -12.31 -0.38 -11.07
C ILE A 14 -12.22 -0.83 -12.53
N LEU A 15 -12.51 -2.10 -12.80
CA LEU A 15 -12.47 -2.67 -14.16
C LEU A 15 -13.51 -2.01 -15.07
N LYS A 16 -14.71 -1.75 -14.54
CA LYS A 16 -15.76 -1.04 -15.27
C LYS A 16 -15.31 0.39 -15.64
N GLN A 17 -14.83 1.17 -14.67
CA GLN A 17 -14.35 2.54 -14.91
C GLN A 17 -13.18 2.57 -15.90
N GLN A 18 -12.26 1.60 -15.80
CA GLN A 18 -11.17 1.46 -16.74
C GLN A 18 -11.68 1.27 -18.17
N GLN A 19 -12.65 0.37 -18.35
CA GLN A 19 -13.27 0.12 -19.66
C GLN A 19 -14.01 1.33 -20.22
N GLU A 20 -14.71 2.07 -19.37
CA GLU A 20 -15.45 3.28 -19.75
C GLU A 20 -14.51 4.42 -20.17
N LEU A 21 -13.38 4.59 -19.48
CA LEU A 21 -12.45 5.71 -19.71
C LEU A 21 -11.40 5.43 -20.79
N LEU A 22 -10.90 4.19 -20.89
CA LEU A 22 -9.80 3.83 -21.79
C LEU A 22 -10.27 3.11 -23.06
N GLY A 23 -11.49 2.56 -23.08
CA GLY A 23 -12.05 1.91 -24.26
C GLY A 23 -11.17 0.79 -24.82
N LEU A 24 -10.66 0.95 -26.04
CA LEU A 24 -9.78 -0.04 -26.69
C LEU A 24 -8.35 -0.05 -26.12
N ASP A 25 -7.95 1.03 -25.43
CA ASP A 25 -6.62 1.17 -24.84
C ASP A 25 -6.48 0.49 -23.47
N CYS A 26 -7.52 -0.13 -22.93
CA CYS A 26 -7.47 -0.87 -21.66
C CYS A 26 -6.31 -1.87 -21.58
N SER A 27 -6.04 -2.55 -22.69
CA SER A 27 -4.97 -3.56 -22.78
C SER A 27 -3.57 -2.98 -22.56
N LYS A 28 -3.39 -1.66 -22.72
CA LYS A 28 -2.12 -0.96 -22.49
C LYS A 28 -1.86 -0.64 -21.03
N TYR A 29 -2.90 -0.61 -20.19
CA TYR A 29 -2.84 -0.11 -18.81
C TYR A 29 -3.36 -1.13 -17.81
N THR A 30 -2.91 -2.39 -17.89
CA THR A 30 -3.43 -3.46 -17.03
C THR A 30 -3.16 -3.21 -15.56
N VAL A 31 -4.17 -3.48 -14.72
CA VAL A 31 -4.06 -3.39 -13.26
C VAL A 31 -3.92 -4.80 -12.66
N GLU A 32 -2.88 -5.03 -11.87
CA GLU A 32 -2.68 -6.29 -11.15
C GLU A 32 -3.28 -6.20 -9.74
N PHE A 33 -4.09 -7.18 -9.35
CA PHE A 33 -4.77 -7.20 -8.06
C PHE A 33 -4.07 -8.15 -7.08
N ALA A 34 -3.24 -7.59 -6.20
CA ALA A 34 -2.37 -8.37 -5.31
C ALA A 34 -3.08 -9.05 -4.12
N ASN A 35 -4.40 -8.91 -3.97
CA ASN A 35 -5.18 -9.57 -2.93
C ASN A 35 -5.73 -10.96 -3.33
N GLN A 36 -5.44 -11.44 -4.55
CA GLN A 36 -5.86 -12.75 -5.03
C GLN A 36 -4.64 -13.65 -5.24
N ASP A 37 -4.71 -14.88 -4.73
CA ASP A 37 -3.67 -15.90 -4.95
C ASP A 37 -3.76 -16.42 -6.39
N LYS A 38 -3.04 -15.81 -7.32
CA LYS A 38 -2.59 -16.45 -8.57
C LYS A 38 -1.19 -16.01 -8.99
N ALA A 39 -0.45 -17.00 -9.48
CA ALA A 39 0.94 -16.95 -9.91
C ALA A 39 1.14 -16.25 -11.26
N ASP A 40 2.35 -15.69 -11.40
CA ASP A 40 3.09 -15.31 -12.61
C ASP A 40 2.36 -14.55 -13.72
N GLN A 41 2.78 -13.29 -13.96
CA GLN A 41 3.11 -12.83 -15.32
C GLN A 41 3.87 -11.49 -15.39
N VAL A 42 5.09 -11.59 -15.96
CA VAL A 42 5.89 -10.66 -16.79
C VAL A 42 5.55 -9.16 -16.77
N LEU A 43 6.52 -8.37 -16.27
CA LEU A 43 6.58 -6.90 -16.30
C LEU A 43 6.32 -6.31 -17.70
N ASN A 44 5.26 -5.52 -17.82
CA ASN A 44 5.19 -4.39 -18.75
C ASN A 44 4.22 -3.33 -18.20
N CYS A 45 4.75 -2.23 -17.65
CA CYS A 45 4.01 -1.03 -17.17
C CYS A 45 2.65 -1.31 -16.47
N GLN A 46 2.60 -2.22 -15.50
CA GLN A 46 1.35 -2.58 -14.81
C GLN A 46 1.23 -1.80 -13.50
N SER A 47 0.09 -1.15 -13.29
CA SER A 47 -0.25 -0.58 -11.98
C SER A 47 -0.71 -1.71 -11.07
N ALA A 48 -0.13 -1.87 -9.89
CA ALA A 48 -0.56 -2.89 -8.94
C ALA A 48 -1.47 -2.27 -7.85
N LEU A 49 -2.54 -2.97 -7.48
CA LEU A 49 -3.50 -2.55 -6.47
C LEU A 49 -3.52 -3.55 -5.30
N LYS A 50 -3.35 -3.02 -4.09
CA LYS A 50 -3.49 -3.77 -2.84
C LYS A 50 -4.47 -3.09 -1.90
N VAL A 51 -5.47 -3.86 -1.47
CA VAL A 51 -6.50 -3.46 -0.52
C VAL A 51 -6.08 -3.89 0.88
N LEU A 52 -5.96 -2.91 1.76
CA LEU A 52 -5.46 -3.08 3.12
C LEU A 52 -6.54 -2.85 4.18
N SER A 53 -6.24 -3.30 5.39
CA SER A 53 -7.02 -3.09 6.60
C SER A 53 -6.08 -2.88 7.80
N PRO A 54 -6.57 -2.47 8.99
CA PRO A 54 -5.72 -2.28 10.16
C PRO A 54 -4.88 -3.51 10.56
N GLU A 55 -5.33 -4.72 10.20
CA GLU A 55 -4.57 -5.95 10.48
C GLU A 55 -3.25 -6.03 9.69
N ASP A 56 -3.18 -5.33 8.56
CA ASP A 56 -2.00 -5.25 7.70
C ASP A 56 -0.93 -4.27 8.25
N GLY A 57 -1.23 -3.57 9.35
CA GLY A 57 -0.31 -2.69 10.05
C GLY A 57 0.35 -3.40 11.24
N LYS A 58 -0.06 -3.03 12.46
CA LYS A 58 0.58 -3.52 13.70
C LYS A 58 0.48 -5.04 13.87
N ALA A 59 -0.60 -5.66 13.39
CA ALA A 59 -0.75 -7.11 13.51
C ALA A 59 0.26 -7.87 12.63
N ASP A 60 0.58 -7.36 11.44
CA ASP A 60 1.65 -7.93 10.61
C ASP A 60 3.03 -7.79 11.28
N ILE A 61 3.31 -6.66 11.95
CA ILE A 61 4.54 -6.50 12.75
C ILE A 61 4.62 -7.54 13.88
N VAL A 62 3.51 -7.76 14.60
CA VAL A 62 3.45 -8.78 15.65
C VAL A 62 3.69 -10.18 15.07
N LYS A 63 3.09 -10.48 13.92
CA LYS A 63 3.28 -11.76 13.21
C LYS A 63 4.73 -11.94 12.77
N ALA A 64 5.36 -10.91 12.20
CA ALA A 64 6.77 -10.94 11.81
C ALA A 64 7.69 -11.20 13.01
N ALA A 65 7.43 -10.54 14.15
CA ALA A 65 8.18 -10.78 15.38
C ALA A 65 7.99 -12.20 15.93
N GLN A 66 6.75 -12.72 15.91
CA GLN A 66 6.47 -14.11 16.30
C GLN A 66 7.21 -15.12 15.42
N ASN A 67 7.20 -14.91 14.10
CA ASN A 67 7.92 -15.75 13.15
C ASN A 67 9.43 -15.74 13.44
N PHE A 68 10.01 -14.56 13.68
CA PHE A 68 11.43 -14.45 14.03
C PHE A 68 11.75 -15.19 15.33
N CYS A 69 10.94 -15.00 16.38
CA CYS A 69 11.10 -15.72 17.65
C CYS A 69 11.03 -17.24 17.48
N GLN A 70 10.19 -17.75 16.57
CA GLN A 70 10.14 -19.18 16.26
C GLN A 70 11.45 -19.69 15.62
N LEU A 71 12.05 -18.92 14.71
CA LEU A 71 13.36 -19.26 14.13
C LEU A 71 14.47 -19.29 15.18
N VAL A 72 14.42 -18.36 16.15
CA VAL A 72 15.35 -18.36 17.30
C VAL A 72 15.13 -19.57 18.20
N ALA A 73 13.88 -19.92 18.52
CA ALA A 73 13.55 -21.10 19.31
C ALA A 73 14.00 -22.41 18.63
N GLN A 74 13.98 -22.46 17.31
CA GLN A 74 14.45 -23.59 16.49
C GLN A 74 15.98 -23.57 16.27
N GLN A 75 16.71 -22.63 16.88
CA GLN A 75 18.17 -22.46 16.73
C GLN A 75 18.61 -22.20 15.28
N GLN A 76 17.71 -21.72 14.43
CA GLN A 76 18.02 -21.35 13.03
C GLN A 76 18.53 -19.90 12.92
N ARG A 77 18.25 -19.08 13.94
CA ARG A 77 18.69 -17.68 14.07
C ARG A 77 19.06 -17.39 15.53
N THR A 78 19.76 -16.31 15.75
CA THR A 78 20.02 -15.73 17.07
C THR A 78 19.31 -14.39 17.22
N TYR A 79 19.05 -13.94 18.45
CA TYR A 79 18.35 -12.66 18.69
C TYR A 79 19.12 -11.45 18.13
N THR A 80 20.44 -11.55 18.01
CA THR A 80 21.29 -10.51 17.41
C THR A 80 21.18 -10.44 15.89
N ASP A 81 20.58 -11.44 15.25
CA ASP A 81 20.34 -11.42 13.80
C ASP A 81 19.17 -10.50 13.41
N LEU A 82 18.39 -9.99 14.37
CA LEU A 82 17.30 -9.07 14.10
C LEU A 82 17.82 -7.64 13.95
N ASP A 83 17.82 -7.16 12.71
CA ASP A 83 18.02 -5.74 12.40
C ASP A 83 16.80 -5.17 11.65
N VAL A 84 16.88 -3.89 11.29
CA VAL A 84 15.81 -3.17 10.59
C VAL A 84 15.49 -3.84 9.25
N ASN A 85 16.49 -4.29 8.49
CA ASN A 85 16.30 -4.91 7.18
C ASN A 85 15.70 -6.30 7.31
N VAL A 86 16.10 -7.07 8.33
CA VAL A 86 15.53 -8.39 8.62
C VAL A 86 14.06 -8.25 9.00
N LEU A 87 13.71 -7.28 9.85
CA LEU A 87 12.30 -7.03 10.18
C LEU A 87 11.51 -6.58 8.94
N ASP A 88 12.06 -5.68 8.13
CA ASP A 88 11.45 -5.20 6.88
C ASP A 88 11.11 -6.35 5.93
N ASN A 89 12.06 -7.28 5.74
CA ASN A 89 11.88 -8.48 4.91
C ASN A 89 10.88 -9.50 5.48
N LEU A 90 10.58 -9.43 6.77
CA LEU A 90 9.62 -10.34 7.42
C LEU A 90 8.17 -9.80 7.37
N LEU A 91 7.97 -8.53 7.04
CA LEU A 91 6.64 -7.94 6.90
C LEU A 91 5.97 -8.46 5.62
N SER A 92 4.83 -9.13 5.79
CA SER A 92 4.16 -9.83 4.70
C SER A 92 3.10 -8.98 4.01
N SER A 93 2.56 -7.99 4.73
CA SER A 93 1.42 -7.20 4.27
C SER A 93 1.74 -6.24 3.13
N THR A 94 3.01 -5.99 2.82
CA THR A 94 3.48 -5.14 1.72
C THR A 94 4.41 -5.90 0.77
N ASN A 95 4.57 -7.22 0.91
CA ASN A 95 5.50 -7.98 0.07
C ASN A 95 5.29 -7.71 -1.43
N GLY A 96 6.37 -7.34 -2.13
CA GLY A 96 6.34 -6.92 -3.54
C GLY A 96 5.96 -5.45 -3.81
N PHE A 97 5.57 -4.68 -2.80
CA PHE A 97 5.25 -3.26 -2.90
C PHE A 97 6.30 -2.41 -2.13
N PRO A 98 6.75 -1.28 -2.70
CA PRO A 98 7.62 -0.35 -1.97
C PRO A 98 6.85 0.34 -0.82
N ASP A 99 7.61 0.95 0.09
CA ASP A 99 7.06 1.93 1.04
C ASP A 99 6.25 3.00 0.28
N PRO A 100 5.07 3.42 0.75
CA PRO A 100 4.28 4.41 0.05
C PRO A 100 4.96 5.78 0.13
N ASP A 101 5.21 6.44 -1.01
CA ASP A 101 5.77 7.79 -1.00
C ASP A 101 4.72 8.87 -0.67
N LEU A 102 3.47 8.64 -1.05
CA LEU A 102 2.35 9.57 -0.87
C LEU A 102 1.11 8.86 -0.33
N VAL A 103 0.47 9.47 0.68
CA VAL A 103 -0.86 9.11 1.18
C VAL A 103 -1.83 10.28 0.96
N LEU A 104 -2.92 10.01 0.25
CA LEU A 104 -4.08 10.90 0.18
C LEU A 104 -5.07 10.53 1.28
N LYS A 105 -5.11 11.32 2.36
CA LYS A 105 -6.02 11.12 3.49
C LYS A 105 -7.33 11.85 3.24
N PHE A 106 -8.43 11.11 3.13
CA PHE A 106 -9.77 11.69 2.98
C PHE A 106 -10.53 11.77 4.31
N GLY A 107 -11.22 12.88 4.53
CA GLY A 107 -12.15 13.05 5.65
C GLY A 107 -11.58 13.85 6.83
N PRO A 108 -12.43 14.09 7.86
CA PRO A 108 -12.16 15.07 8.91
C PRO A 108 -11.24 14.56 10.02
N VAL A 109 -10.81 13.30 9.98
CA VAL A 109 -10.02 12.70 11.07
C VAL A 109 -8.55 12.92 10.81
N ASP A 110 -7.86 13.62 11.70
CA ASP A 110 -6.41 13.87 11.61
C ASP A 110 -5.62 12.73 12.24
N SER A 111 -5.70 11.57 11.59
CA SER A 111 -4.98 10.36 11.95
C SER A 111 -4.79 9.45 10.74
N THR A 112 -3.74 8.64 10.74
CA THR A 112 -3.55 7.56 9.77
C THR A 112 -4.40 6.33 10.08
N LEU A 113 -5.08 6.30 11.23
CA LEU A 113 -5.99 5.22 11.65
C LEU A 113 -5.37 3.82 11.56
N GLY A 114 -4.06 3.73 11.82
CA GLY A 114 -3.31 2.47 11.80
C GLY A 114 -2.82 2.01 10.42
N PHE A 115 -2.88 2.87 9.40
CA PHE A 115 -2.32 2.60 8.08
C PHE A 115 -0.79 2.41 8.16
N LEU A 116 -0.35 1.19 7.84
CA LEU A 116 1.05 0.75 7.66
C LEU A 116 2.12 1.49 8.50
N PRO A 117 2.08 1.43 9.85
CA PRO A 117 2.91 2.31 10.69
C PRO A 117 4.43 2.19 10.49
N TRP A 118 4.91 1.02 10.05
CA TRP A 118 6.33 0.80 9.73
C TRP A 118 6.74 1.47 8.41
N HIS A 119 5.91 1.30 7.38
CA HIS A 119 6.20 1.71 6.01
C HIS A 119 6.07 3.22 5.80
N ILE A 120 5.25 3.91 6.60
CA ILE A 120 4.98 5.34 6.38
C ILE A 120 6.02 6.32 6.93
N ARG A 121 7.24 5.85 7.21
CA ARG A 121 8.30 6.63 7.87
C ARG A 121 8.76 7.88 7.10
N LEU A 122 8.60 7.89 5.77
CA LEU A 122 9.00 8.99 4.87
C LEU A 122 7.86 9.43 3.93
N THR A 123 6.65 8.95 4.17
CA THR A 123 5.48 9.22 3.33
C THR A 123 5.01 10.66 3.50
N GLU A 124 4.81 11.35 2.39
CA GLU A 124 4.10 12.62 2.37
C GLU A 124 2.59 12.37 2.57
N ILE A 125 1.94 13.11 3.47
CA ILE A 125 0.52 12.90 3.79
C ILE A 125 -0.27 14.15 3.42
N ILE A 126 -1.01 14.08 2.32
CA ILE A 126 -1.87 15.17 1.85
C ILE A 126 -3.31 14.88 2.27
N SER A 127 -3.92 15.85 2.95
CA SER A 127 -5.28 15.72 3.46
C SER A 127 -6.28 16.40 2.52
N LEU A 128 -7.31 15.65 2.12
CA LEU A 128 -8.44 16.11 1.33
C LEU A 128 -9.73 15.99 2.16
N PRO A 129 -10.67 16.94 2.08
CA PRO A 129 -11.84 16.97 2.96
C PRO A 129 -12.79 15.79 2.73
N SER A 130 -12.88 15.29 1.49
CA SER A 130 -13.76 14.17 1.13
C SER A 130 -13.29 13.48 -0.14
N HIS A 131 -13.59 12.19 -0.28
CA HIS A 131 -13.44 11.43 -1.53
C HIS A 131 -14.73 11.46 -2.38
N LEU A 132 -15.84 11.94 -1.82
CA LEU A 132 -17.11 12.05 -2.54
C LEU A 132 -16.99 13.16 -3.58
N ASN A 133 -17.27 12.82 -4.84
CA ASN A 133 -17.16 13.72 -5.99
C ASN A 133 -15.76 14.33 -6.15
N ILE A 134 -14.70 13.59 -5.80
CA ILE A 134 -13.33 14.01 -6.06
C ILE A 134 -13.16 14.25 -7.57
N SER A 135 -12.64 15.42 -7.94
CA SER A 135 -12.36 15.74 -9.34
C SER A 135 -10.95 15.27 -9.74
N TYR A 136 -10.73 15.18 -11.05
CA TYR A 136 -9.37 14.97 -11.58
C TYR A 136 -8.42 16.10 -11.16
N GLU A 137 -8.91 17.35 -11.11
CA GLU A 137 -8.11 18.52 -10.71
C GLU A 137 -7.69 18.43 -9.24
N ASP A 138 -8.58 17.98 -8.34
CA ASP A 138 -8.23 17.77 -6.92
C ASP A 138 -7.12 16.74 -6.75
N PHE A 139 -7.23 15.60 -7.45
CA PHE A 139 -6.23 14.54 -7.43
C PHE A 139 -4.90 15.03 -8.02
N PHE A 140 -4.94 15.67 -9.18
CA PHE A 140 -3.74 16.16 -9.86
C PHE A 140 -3.04 17.28 -9.08
N SER A 141 -3.80 18.15 -8.41
CA SER A 141 -3.26 19.16 -7.49
C SER A 141 -2.49 18.53 -6.33
N ALA A 142 -3.03 17.45 -5.73
CA ALA A 142 -2.32 16.71 -4.70
C ALA A 142 -1.01 16.08 -5.22
N LEU A 143 -1.00 15.55 -6.46
CA LEU A 143 0.23 15.06 -7.09
C LEU A 143 1.25 16.18 -7.32
N HIS A 144 0.80 17.37 -7.71
CA HIS A 144 1.68 18.53 -7.87
C HIS A 144 2.29 18.98 -6.54
N HIS A 145 1.51 18.99 -5.46
CA HIS A 145 2.02 19.27 -4.12
C HIS A 145 3.09 18.25 -3.70
N TYR A 146 2.83 16.95 -3.92
CA TYR A 146 3.83 15.92 -3.67
C TYR A 146 5.10 16.11 -4.50
N ALA A 147 4.97 16.41 -5.80
CA ALA A 147 6.10 16.62 -6.69
C ALA A 147 6.97 17.83 -6.31
N ALA A 148 6.42 18.79 -5.57
CA ALA A 148 7.13 19.96 -5.04
C ALA A 148 7.74 19.71 -3.64
N CYS A 149 7.49 18.56 -3.02
CA CYS A 149 8.00 18.25 -1.69
C CYS A 149 9.52 18.03 -1.71
N GLU A 150 10.23 18.66 -0.77
CA GLU A 150 11.66 18.45 -0.57
C GLU A 150 11.91 17.44 0.56
N GLN A 151 12.27 16.22 0.21
CA GLN A 151 12.73 15.25 1.19
C GLN A 151 14.24 15.44 1.45
N ARG A 152 14.60 15.77 2.70
CA ARG A 152 16.01 16.02 3.08
C ARG A 152 16.75 14.85 3.72
N TRP A 153 16.05 13.77 4.08
CA TRP A 153 16.64 12.49 4.49
C TRP A 153 17.66 12.66 5.65
N GLY A 154 17.38 13.60 6.55
CA GLY A 154 18.23 13.89 7.71
C GLY A 154 19.51 14.70 7.42
N LYS A 155 19.65 15.31 6.24
CA LYS A 155 20.76 16.21 5.87
C LYS A 155 20.44 17.70 6.03
#